data_AF-A0A1Y1M182-F1
#
_entry.id   AF-A0A1Y1M182-F1
#
_cell.length_a   1.000
_cell.length_b   1.000
_cell.length_c   1.000
_cell.angle_alpha   90.00
_cell.angle_beta   90.00
_cell.angle_gamma   90.00
#
_symmetry.space_group_name_H-M   'P 1'
#
loop_
_entity.id
_entity.type
_entity.pdbx_description
1 polymer ?
#
loop_
_entity_poly.entity_id
_entity_poly.type
_entity_poly.pdbx_seq_one_letter_code
_entity_poly.pdbx_strand_id
1 'polypeptide(L)'
;MRKRLNGGFTPNKMKDMFGIINESVDTLVEYLSEREGAGVDSRELFTRLNCNVILNTMFGIECNCLKEPPHKLFSMGNEINDYSSWKFVRIFATTISMTLTKVTFKHFWTILS
;
A
#
# COMPACT_ATOMS: atom_id res chain seq x y z
N MET A 1 8.97 8.42 -13.91
CA MET A 1 8.61 8.19 -12.49
C MET A 1 9.72 7.48 -11.71
N ARG A 2 10.17 6.27 -12.11
CA ARG A 2 11.21 5.48 -11.41
C ARG A 2 12.47 6.26 -10.98
N LYS A 3 13.10 7.02 -11.89
CA LYS A 3 14.32 7.80 -11.58
C LYS A 3 14.15 8.82 -10.44
N ARG A 4 12.94 9.37 -10.24
CA ARG A 4 12.66 10.33 -9.17
C ARG A 4 12.50 9.65 -7.81
N LEU A 5 11.95 8.44 -7.78
CA LEU A 5 11.74 7.67 -6.55
C LEU A 5 13.04 7.04 -6.02
N ASN A 6 13.94 6.62 -6.92
CA ASN A 6 15.21 5.97 -6.53
C ASN A 6 16.03 6.79 -5.52
N GLY A 7 15.96 8.12 -5.56
CA GLY A 7 16.70 8.98 -4.62
C GLY A 7 16.26 8.82 -3.16
N GLY A 8 14.99 8.51 -2.91
CA GLY A 8 14.44 8.31 -1.56
C GLY A 8 14.69 6.93 -0.96
N PHE A 9 15.01 5.93 -1.79
CA PHE A 9 15.23 4.55 -1.38
C PHE A 9 16.70 4.12 -1.49
N THR A 10 17.64 5.06 -1.33
CA THR A 10 19.07 4.72 -1.23
C THR A 10 19.38 4.15 0.16
N PRO A 11 20.42 3.30 0.31
CA PRO A 11 20.75 2.71 1.61
C PRO A 11 20.94 3.74 2.74
N ASN A 12 21.54 4.89 2.45
CA ASN A 12 21.69 5.97 3.43
C ASN A 12 20.34 6.54 3.84
N LYS A 13 19.44 6.82 2.88
CA LYS A 13 18.09 7.31 3.21
C LYS A 13 17.23 6.28 3.94
N MET A 14 17.42 5.00 3.65
CA MET A 14 16.77 3.93 4.41
C MET A 14 17.28 3.84 5.85
N LYS A 15 18.58 4.07 6.09
CA LYS A 15 19.12 4.18 7.45
C LYS A 15 18.53 5.38 8.20
N ASP A 16 18.37 6.51 7.52
CA ASP A 16 17.73 7.70 8.11
C ASP A 16 16.28 7.39 8.55
N MET A 17 15.53 6.61 7.77
CA MET A 17 14.15 6.19 8.10
C MET A 17 14.06 5.11 9.19
N PHE A 18 15.16 4.41 9.50
CA PHE A 18 15.13 3.24 10.40
C PHE A 18 14.66 3.58 11.82
N GLY A 19 14.99 4.78 12.33
CA GLY A 19 14.53 5.23 13.65
C GLY A 19 13.01 5.26 13.75
N ILE A 20 12.37 5.90 12.76
CA ILE A 20 10.90 6.03 12.67
C ILE A 20 10.22 4.66 12.52
N ILE A 21 10.86 3.74 11.79
CA ILE A 21 10.36 2.36 11.64
C ILE A 21 10.38 1.65 13.00
N ASN A 22 11.48 1.79 13.76
CA ASN A 22 11.56 1.18 15.09
C ASN A 22 10.51 1.73 16.05
N GLU A 23 10.30 3.05 16.08
CA GLU A 23 9.25 3.67 16.91
C GLU A 23 7.85 3.10 16.59
N SER A 24 7.59 2.84 15.30
CA SER A 24 6.33 2.22 14.85
C SER A 24 6.20 0.76 15.34
N VAL A 25 7.33 0.03 15.41
CA VAL A 25 7.39 -1.35 15.91
C VAL A 25 7.29 -1.37 17.44
N ASP A 26 7.87 -0.41 18.15
CA ASP A 26 7.74 -0.31 19.61
C ASP A 26 6.27 -0.14 20.00
N THR A 27 5.54 0.72 19.27
CA THR A 27 4.08 0.88 19.43
C THR A 27 3.31 -0.43 19.20
N LEU A 28 3.79 -1.26 18.26
CA LEU A 28 3.22 -2.58 18.01
C LEU A 28 3.48 -3.56 19.16
N VAL A 29 4.70 -3.57 19.69
CA VAL A 29 5.07 -4.42 20.84
C VAL A 29 4.24 -4.05 22.07
N GLU A 30 4.06 -2.76 22.34
CA GLU A 30 3.17 -2.28 23.41
C GLU A 30 1.71 -2.73 23.19
N TYR A 31 1.20 -2.63 21.97
CA TYR A 31 -0.16 -3.08 21.66
C TYR A 31 -0.34 -4.59 21.87
N LEU A 32 0.70 -5.39 21.59
CA LEU A 32 0.67 -6.83 21.77
C LEU A 32 0.84 -7.24 23.24
N SER A 33 1.66 -6.53 24.01
CA SER A 33 1.84 -6.82 25.44
C SER A 33 0.57 -6.52 26.24
N GLU A 34 -0.21 -5.51 25.86
CA GLU A 34 -1.53 -5.22 26.43
C GLU A 34 -2.58 -6.32 26.14
N ARG A 35 -2.32 -7.22 25.17
CA ARG A 35 -3.26 -8.23 24.68
C ARG A 35 -2.74 -9.67 24.81
N GLU A 36 -1.83 -9.92 25.75
CA GLU A 36 -1.31 -11.27 25.99
C GLU A 36 -2.45 -12.30 26.13
N GLY A 37 -2.42 -13.34 25.29
CA GLY A 37 -3.40 -14.42 25.28
C GLY A 37 -4.61 -14.23 24.34
N ALA A 38 -4.77 -13.07 23.71
CA ALA A 38 -5.80 -12.87 22.68
C ALA A 38 -5.29 -13.32 21.30
N GLY A 39 -6.12 -14.06 20.56
CA GLY A 39 -5.88 -14.33 19.15
C GLY A 39 -5.91 -13.02 18.37
N VAL A 40 -4.78 -12.64 17.76
CA VAL A 40 -4.67 -11.46 16.89
C VAL A 40 -4.64 -11.87 15.43
N ASP A 41 -5.41 -11.19 14.58
CA ASP A 41 -5.27 -11.34 13.14
C ASP A 41 -3.97 -10.68 12.69
N SER A 42 -3.00 -11.49 12.29
CA SER A 42 -1.70 -11.02 11.82
C SER A 42 -1.83 -10.14 10.58
N ARG A 43 -2.81 -10.40 9.70
CA ARG A 43 -3.02 -9.60 8.48
C ARG A 43 -3.44 -8.18 8.84
N GLU A 44 -4.43 -8.03 9.69
CA GLU A 44 -4.88 -6.72 10.16
C GLU A 44 -3.76 -5.99 10.91
N LEU A 45 -3.04 -6.71 11.78
CA LEU A 45 -1.93 -6.17 12.56
C LEU A 45 -0.82 -5.58 11.68
N PHE A 46 -0.33 -6.34 10.70
CA PHE A 46 0.69 -5.86 9.77
C PHE A 46 0.17 -4.77 8.84
N THR A 47 -1.12 -4.80 8.47
CA THR A 47 -1.73 -3.72 7.67
C THR A 47 -1.70 -2.41 8.44
N ARG A 48 -2.02 -2.43 9.74
CA ARG A 48 -1.96 -1.26 10.62
C ARG A 48 -0.53 -0.78 10.84
N LEU A 49 0.42 -1.69 11.08
CA LEU A 49 1.85 -1.35 11.20
C LEU A 49 2.38 -0.68 9.94
N ASN A 50 2.14 -1.27 8.77
CA ASN A 50 2.63 -0.73 7.50
C ASN A 50 2.06 0.66 7.22
N CYS A 51 0.79 0.90 7.57
CA CYS A 51 0.18 2.22 7.42
C CYS A 51 0.88 3.26 8.30
N ASN A 52 1.16 2.92 9.56
CA ASN A 52 1.89 3.77 10.50
C ASN A 52 3.29 4.13 9.98
N VAL A 53 4.05 3.11 9.55
CA VAL A 53 5.39 3.30 8.98
C VAL A 53 5.35 4.24 7.77
N ILE A 54 4.42 4.05 6.83
CA ILE A 54 4.31 4.90 5.63
C ILE A 54 3.91 6.34 5.99
N LEU A 55 2.96 6.50 6.92
CA LEU A 55 2.49 7.82 7.38
C LEU A 55 3.62 8.61 8.06
N ASN A 56 4.36 7.97 8.96
CA ASN A 56 5.44 8.64 9.67
C ASN A 56 6.64 8.89 8.73
N THR A 57 7.07 7.91 7.94
CA THR A 57 8.30 8.04 7.12
C THR A 57 8.11 8.89 5.87
N MET A 58 7.00 8.76 5.15
CA MET A 58 6.80 9.44 3.88
C MET A 58 6.04 10.76 4.02
N PHE A 59 5.07 10.81 4.93
CA PHE A 59 4.21 11.98 5.11
C PHE A 59 4.59 12.81 6.35
N GLY A 60 5.42 12.28 7.25
CA GLY A 60 5.76 12.94 8.51
C GLY A 60 4.55 13.12 9.44
N ILE A 61 3.53 12.27 9.30
CA ILE A 61 2.30 12.33 10.11
C ILE A 61 2.38 11.25 11.16
N GLU A 62 2.64 11.63 12.40
CA GLU A 62 2.55 10.74 13.56
C GLU A 62 1.11 10.30 13.77
N CYS A 63 0.87 9.00 13.70
CA CYS A 63 -0.45 8.42 13.92
C CYS A 63 -0.32 7.07 14.63
N ASN A 64 -1.35 6.65 15.36
CA ASN A 64 -1.38 5.34 15.99
C ASN A 64 -2.51 4.48 15.43
N CYS A 65 -2.32 3.90 14.24
CA CYS A 65 -3.31 3.03 13.60
C CYS A 65 -3.64 1.73 14.37
N LEU A 66 -2.91 1.42 15.45
CA LEU A 66 -3.15 0.24 16.28
C LEU A 66 -4.21 0.52 17.35
N LYS A 67 -4.11 1.67 18.01
CA LYS A 67 -5.02 2.08 19.11
C LYS A 67 -6.17 2.96 18.64
N GLU A 68 -5.97 3.78 17.60
CA GLU A 68 -6.93 4.78 17.15
C GLU A 68 -7.68 4.39 15.87
N PRO A 69 -8.84 5.01 15.61
CA PRO A 69 -9.53 4.85 14.34
C PRO A 69 -8.58 5.20 13.18
N PRO A 70 -8.49 4.34 12.16
CA PRO A 70 -7.52 4.50 11.12
C PRO A 70 -7.66 5.83 10.36
N HIS A 71 -6.54 6.49 10.08
CA HIS A 71 -6.49 7.66 9.20
C HIS A 71 -7.08 7.31 7.81
N LYS A 72 -7.59 8.32 7.08
CA LYS A 72 -8.22 8.15 5.75
C LYS A 72 -7.44 7.24 4.79
N LEU A 73 -6.10 7.27 4.90
CA LEU A 73 -5.20 6.42 4.11
C LEU A 73 -5.33 4.92 4.39
N PHE A 74 -5.58 4.52 5.64
CA PHE A 74 -5.81 3.11 5.97
C PHE A 74 -7.17 2.64 5.46
N SER A 75 -8.23 3.44 5.63
CA SER A 75 -9.56 3.09 5.10
C SER A 75 -9.53 2.92 3.58
N MET A 76 -8.86 3.84 2.88
CA MET A 76 -8.63 3.74 1.43
C MET A 76 -7.80 2.50 1.06
N GLY A 77 -6.77 2.17 1.86
CA GLY A 77 -5.98 0.94 1.67
C GLY A 77 -6.82 -0.33 1.84
N ASN A 78 -7.73 -0.36 2.81
CA ASN A 78 -8.64 -1.47 3.02
C ASN A 78 -9.68 -1.62 1.91
N GLU A 79 -10.21 -0.53 1.35
CA GLU A 79 -11.13 -0.58 0.21
C GLU A 79 -10.48 -1.16 -1.06
N ILE A 80 -9.16 -0.97 -1.20
CA ILE A 80 -8.35 -1.55 -2.28
C ILE A 80 -8.03 -3.03 -1.99
N ASN A 81 -7.74 -3.36 -0.73
CA ASN A 81 -7.48 -4.74 -0.28
C ASN A 81 -8.73 -5.61 -0.18
N ASP A 82 -9.92 -5.00 -0.20
CA ASP A 82 -11.18 -5.70 -0.32
C ASP A 82 -11.27 -6.33 -1.72
N TYR A 83 -10.89 -7.61 -1.77
CA TYR A 83 -10.92 -8.48 -2.95
C TYR A 83 -12.35 -8.83 -3.37
N SER A 84 -13.22 -7.83 -3.49
CA SER A 84 -14.49 -8.03 -4.17
C SER A 84 -14.18 -8.44 -5.61
N SER A 85 -14.42 -9.72 -5.93
CA SER A 85 -14.14 -10.32 -7.24
C SER A 85 -14.67 -9.48 -8.41
N TRP A 86 -15.77 -8.76 -8.19
CA TRP A 86 -16.37 -7.87 -9.18
C TRP A 86 -15.53 -6.62 -9.49
N LYS A 87 -14.86 -6.03 -8.48
CA LYS A 87 -13.94 -4.89 -8.69
C LYS A 87 -12.74 -5.32 -9.53
N PHE A 88 -12.19 -6.50 -9.25
CA PHE A 88 -11.09 -7.07 -10.02
C PHE A 88 -11.50 -7.38 -11.47
N VAL A 89 -12.64 -8.06 -11.68
CA VAL A 89 -13.17 -8.33 -13.03
C VAL A 89 -13.37 -7.03 -13.82
N ARG A 90 -13.91 -5.98 -13.18
CA ARG A 90 -14.08 -4.66 -13.82
C ARG A 90 -12.74 -4.03 -14.23
N ILE A 91 -11.72 -4.09 -13.37
CA ILE A 91 -10.38 -3.58 -13.70
C ILE A 91 -9.79 -4.36 -14.88
N PHE A 92 -9.85 -5.70 -14.84
CA PHE A 92 -9.35 -6.55 -15.92
C PHE A 92 -10.07 -6.30 -17.25
N ALA A 93 -11.40 -6.13 -17.22
CA ALA A 93 -12.18 -5.81 -18.40
C ALA A 93 -11.73 -4.48 -19.05
N THR A 94 -11.47 -3.44 -18.25
CA THR A 94 -11.01 -2.15 -18.78
C THR A 94 -9.60 -2.22 -19.39
N THR A 95 -8.68 -2.98 -18.78
CA THR A 95 -7.32 -3.16 -19.31
C THR A 95 -7.29 -4.00 -20.59
N ILE A 96 -8.11 -5.06 -20.65
CA ILE A 96 -8.25 -5.90 -21.85
C ILE A 96 -8.86 -5.08 -22.99
N SER A 97 -9.90 -4.29 -22.71
CA SER A 97 -10.51 -3.39 -23.70
C SER A 97 -9.50 -2.42 -24.32
N MET A 98 -8.63 -1.80 -23.51
CA MET A 98 -7.64 -0.85 -24.01
C MET A 98 -6.56 -1.51 -24.89
N THR A 99 -6.23 -2.78 -24.62
CA THR A 99 -5.28 -3.56 -25.42
C THR A 99 -5.90 -3.97 -26.76
N LEU A 100 -7.17 -4.41 -26.76
CA LEU A 100 -7.89 -4.78 -27.97
C LEU A 100 -8.01 -3.63 -28.96
N THR A 101 -8.36 -2.42 -28.50
CA THR A 101 -8.44 -1.22 -29.36
C THR A 101 -7.10 -0.88 -30.01
N LYS A 102 -5.98 -1.07 -29.31
CA LYS A 102 -4.65 -0.82 -29.87
C LYS A 102 -4.24 -1.86 -30.90
N VAL A 103 -4.62 -3.13 -30.70
CA VAL A 103 -4.30 -4.22 -31.64
C VAL A 103 -5.13 -4.08 -32.92
N THR A 104 -6.43 -3.82 -32.83
CA THR A 104 -7.29 -3.62 -34.01
C THR A 104 -6.90 -2.38 -34.80
N PHE A 105 -6.55 -1.28 -34.13
CA PHE A 105 -6.05 -0.06 -34.78
C PHE A 105 -4.70 -0.28 -35.50
N LYS A 106 -3.77 -1.01 -34.88
CA LYS A 106 -2.49 -1.36 -35.52
C LYS A 106 -2.69 -2.25 -36.75
N HIS A 107 -3.56 -3.26 -36.63
CA HIS A 107 -3.85 -4.18 -37.75
C HIS A 107 -4.55 -3.45 -38.91
N PHE A 108 -5.48 -2.54 -38.60
CA PHE A 108 -6.12 -1.68 -39.59
C PHE A 108 -5.11 -0.77 -40.33
N TRP A 109 -4.16 -0.17 -39.61
CA TRP A 109 -3.12 0.67 -40.23
C TRP A 109 -2.14 -0.12 -41.10
N THR A 110 -1.81 -1.36 -40.73
CA THR A 110 -0.94 -2.24 -41.55
C THR A 110 -1.61 -2.72 -42.84
N ILE A 111 -2.95 -2.80 -42.89
CA ILE A 111 -3.70 -3.17 -44.10
C ILE A 111 -3.88 -1.97 -45.05
N LEU A 112 -3.78 -0.74 -44.54
CA LEU A 112 -3.97 0.50 -45.31
C LEU A 112 -2.67 1.07 -45.92
N SER A 113 -1.50 0.46 -45.64
CA SER A 113 -0.18 0.81 -46.18
C SER A 113 0.30 -0.25 -47.17
#